data_AF-A0A1G8VUA2-F1
#
_entry.id   AF-A0A1G8VUA2-F1
#
_cell.length_a   1.000
_cell.length_b   1.000
_cell.length_c   1.000
_cell.angle_alpha   90.00
_cell.angle_beta   90.00
_cell.angle_gamma   90.00
#
_symmetry.space_group_name_H-M   'P 1'
#
loop_
_entity.id
_entity.type
_entity.pdbx_description
1 polymer ?
#
loop_
_entity_poly.entity_id
_entity_poly.type
_entity_poly.pdbx_seq_one_letter_code
_entity_poly.pdbx_strand_id
1 'polypeptide(L)'
;MQIYFSPEFLKEEAQVLNIVDDSNKAVGYMAFLMEQEKMYVYGQLEQEGVTEDFKDLIKPYLQGLTKLKPNLEVYSYLTVGGQKVDIDQENKS
;
A
#
# COMPACT_ATOMS: atom_id res chain seq x y z
N MET A 1 12.66 4.58 11.69
CA MET A 1 13.30 4.60 10.36
C MET A 1 12.27 5.16 9.42
N GLN A 2 12.59 6.16 8.59
CA GLN A 2 11.60 6.70 7.66
C GLN A 2 11.54 5.85 6.40
N ILE A 3 10.36 5.70 5.84
CA ILE A 3 10.14 4.94 4.61
C ILE A 3 9.32 5.78 3.62
N TYR A 4 9.56 5.55 2.34
CA TYR A 4 8.93 6.31 1.27
C TYR A 4 8.57 5.40 0.09
N PHE A 5 7.59 5.81 -0.71
CA PHE A 5 7.34 5.18 -1.99
C PHE A 5 8.36 5.61 -3.03
N SER A 6 8.86 4.65 -3.78
CA SER A 6 9.65 4.83 -4.99
C SER A 6 8.95 4.08 -6.13
N PRO A 7 8.21 4.77 -7.02
CA PRO A 7 7.44 4.11 -8.07
C PRO A 7 8.34 3.29 -9.01
N GLU A 8 7.98 2.03 -9.24
CA GLU A 8 8.65 1.16 -10.21
C GLU A 8 7.83 1.05 -11.50
N PHE A 9 6.51 0.94 -11.36
CA PHE A 9 5.59 0.80 -12.47
C PHE A 9 4.28 1.53 -12.18
N LEU A 10 3.80 2.33 -13.13
CA LEU A 10 2.55 3.09 -13.00
C LEU A 10 1.75 3.03 -14.29
N LYS A 11 0.59 2.38 -14.24
CA LYS A 11 -0.47 2.43 -15.25
C LYS A 11 -1.82 2.66 -14.57
N GLU A 12 -2.84 2.95 -15.38
CA GLU A 12 -4.19 3.20 -14.88
C GLU A 12 -4.76 2.00 -14.12
N GLU A 13 -4.53 0.78 -14.62
CA GLU A 13 -5.09 -0.44 -14.04
C GLU A 13 -4.12 -1.19 -13.12
N ALA A 14 -2.84 -0.83 -13.10
CA ALA A 14 -1.84 -1.55 -12.32
C ALA A 14 -0.68 -0.66 -11.90
N GLN A 15 -0.24 -0.81 -10.65
CA GLN A 15 0.83 -0.01 -10.07
C GLN A 15 1.72 -0.89 -9.18
N VAL A 16 3.03 -0.67 -9.25
CA VAL A 16 4.02 -1.24 -8.35
C VAL A 16 4.85 -0.11 -7.77
N LEU A 17 4.86 -0.01 -6.44
CA LEU A 17 5.63 0.98 -5.70
C LEU A 17 6.62 0.25 -4.81
N ASN A 18 7.91 0.47 -5.02
CA ASN A 18 8.90 0.06 -4.04
C ASN A 18 8.75 0.91 -2.79
N ILE A 19 9.12 0.33 -1.65
CA ILE A 19 9.27 1.04 -0.39
C ILE A 19 10.76 1.08 -0.09
N VAL A 20 11.28 2.28 0.07
CA VAL A 20 12.70 2.52 0.33
C VAL A 20 12.90 3.22 1.66
N ASP A 21 14.05 2.99 2.29
CA ASP A 21 14.49 3.74 3.46
C ASP A 21 15.19 5.07 3.07
N ASP A 22 15.69 5.80 4.06
CA ASP A 22 16.43 7.05 3.91
C ASP A 22 17.76 6.91 3.16
N SER A 23 18.25 5.68 2.98
CA SER A 23 19.44 5.35 2.17
C SER A 23 19.10 4.93 0.74
N ASN A 24 17.82 5.03 0.33
CA ASN A 24 17.26 4.52 -0.93
C ASN A 24 17.37 2.99 -1.09
N LYS A 25 17.58 2.25 0.00
CA LYS A 25 17.56 0.79 -0.04
C LYS A 25 16.12 0.30 -0.09
N ALA A 26 15.81 -0.61 -1.00
CA ALA A 26 14.52 -1.28 -1.04
C ALA A 26 14.33 -2.14 0.22
N VAL A 27 13.22 -1.91 0.92
CA VAL A 27 12.82 -2.61 2.16
C VAL A 27 11.45 -3.26 2.04
N GLY A 28 10.79 -3.12 0.90
CA GLY A 28 9.47 -3.69 0.63
C GLY A 28 8.88 -3.17 -0.68
N TYR A 29 7.63 -3.53 -0.94
CA TYR A 29 6.87 -3.05 -2.07
C TYR A 29 5.35 -3.13 -1.86
N MET A 30 4.63 -2.40 -2.69
CA MET A 30 3.18 -2.46 -2.85
C MET A 30 2.85 -2.77 -4.31
N ALA A 31 1.86 -3.64 -4.53
CA ALA A 31 1.26 -3.89 -5.82
C ALA A 31 -0.24 -3.60 -5.75
N PHE A 32 -0.73 -2.86 -6.74
CA PHE A 32 -2.14 -2.50 -6.89
C PHE A 32 -2.59 -3.00 -8.25
N LEU A 33 -3.71 -3.73 -8.28
CA LEU A 33 -4.38 -4.15 -9.50
C LEU A 33 -5.83 -3.67 -9.42
N MET A 34 -6.23 -2.83 -10.37
CA MET A 34 -7.60 -2.38 -10.53
C MET A 34 -8.27 -3.18 -11.63
N GLU A 35 -9.40 -3.80 -11.30
CA GLU A 35 -10.23 -4.53 -12.25
C GLU A 35 -11.69 -4.15 -12.01
N GLN A 36 -12.31 -3.46 -12.98
CA GLN A 36 -13.68 -2.96 -12.86
C GLN A 36 -13.86 -2.07 -11.60
N GLU A 37 -14.70 -2.49 -10.67
CA GLU A 37 -14.98 -1.84 -9.39
C GLU A 37 -14.19 -2.47 -8.23
N LYS A 38 -13.16 -3.27 -8.50
CA LYS A 38 -12.32 -3.92 -7.49
C LYS A 38 -10.89 -3.41 -7.55
N MET A 39 -10.28 -3.26 -6.38
CA MET A 39 -8.85 -3.01 -6.25
C MET A 39 -8.23 -4.06 -5.32
N TYR A 40 -7.30 -4.83 -5.89
CA TYR A 40 -6.49 -5.78 -5.15
C TYR A 40 -5.19 -5.10 -4.74
N VAL A 41 -4.89 -5.16 -3.45
CA VAL A 41 -3.72 -4.53 -2.84
C VAL A 41 -2.89 -5.63 -2.19
N TYR A 42 -1.66 -5.77 -2.64
CA TYR A 42 -0.67 -6.62 -2.00
C TYR A 42 0.46 -5.74 -1.48
N GLY A 43 0.92 -5.99 -0.25
CA GLY A 43 1.98 -5.22 0.35
C GLY A 43 2.88 -6.07 1.22
N GLN A 44 4.19 -5.86 1.10
CA GLN A 44 5.17 -6.55 1.90
C GLN A 44 6.27 -5.59 2.31
N LEU A 45 6.59 -5.59 3.61
CA LEU A 45 7.72 -4.89 4.18
C LEU A 45 8.57 -5.89 4.96
N GLU A 46 9.87 -5.93 4.69
CA GLU A 46 10.77 -6.91 5.29
C GLU A 46 11.07 -6.58 6.77
N GLN A 47 11.15 -5.29 7.09
CA GLN A 47 11.70 -4.83 8.36
C GLN A 47 10.62 -4.69 9.43
N GLU A 48 10.82 -5.36 10.57
CA GLU A 48 10.00 -5.21 11.78
C GLU A 48 10.26 -3.84 12.46
N GLY A 49 9.28 -3.34 13.21
CA GLY A 49 9.40 -2.09 13.97
C GLY A 49 9.05 -0.81 13.20
N VAL A 50 8.63 -0.92 11.93
CA VAL A 50 8.13 0.19 11.10
C VAL A 50 6.68 -0.02 10.65
N THR A 51 5.93 -0.87 11.37
CA THR A 51 4.54 -1.20 11.05
C THR A 51 3.62 0.02 11.04
N GLU A 52 3.76 0.92 12.01
CA GLU A 52 2.91 2.12 12.07
C GLU A 52 3.28 3.12 10.98
N ASP A 53 4.57 3.37 10.74
CA ASP A 53 5.04 4.20 9.61
C ASP A 53 4.53 3.65 8.27
N PHE A 54 4.46 2.33 8.11
CA PHE A 54 3.92 1.65 6.93
C PHE A 54 2.42 1.86 6.76
N LYS A 55 1.64 1.77 7.84
CA LYS A 55 0.20 2.08 7.82
C LYS A 55 -0.03 3.54 7.47
N ASP A 56 0.72 4.45 8.08
CA ASP A 56 0.63 5.89 7.85
C ASP A 56 1.02 6.28 6.42
N LEU A 57 1.93 5.54 5.79
CA LEU A 57 2.28 5.71 4.38
C LEU A 57 1.17 5.21 3.44
N ILE A 58 0.56 4.06 3.73
CA ILE A 58 -0.41 3.41 2.84
C ILE A 58 -1.81 3.99 2.96
N LYS A 59 -2.28 4.29 4.18
CA LYS A 59 -3.65 4.78 4.43
C LYS A 59 -4.03 5.98 3.56
N PRO A 60 -3.26 7.09 3.51
CA PRO A 60 -3.61 8.24 2.66
C PRO A 60 -3.54 7.90 1.16
N TYR A 61 -2.67 6.98 0.77
CA TYR A 61 -2.56 6.53 -0.62
C TYR A 61 -3.83 5.78 -1.07
N LEU A 62 -4.28 4.80 -0.29
CA LEU A 62 -5.53 4.08 -0.53
C LEU A 62 -6.74 5.02 -0.51
N GLN A 63 -6.77 5.99 0.41
CA GLN A 63 -7.81 7.03 0.44
C GLN A 63 -7.81 7.87 -0.84
N GLY A 64 -6.64 8.17 -1.42
CA GLY A 64 -6.53 8.86 -2.69
C GLY A 64 -7.16 8.07 -3.83
N LEU A 65 -6.84 6.77 -3.94
CA LEU A 65 -7.36 5.90 -4.99
C LEU A 65 -8.88 5.71 -4.89
N THR A 66 -9.41 5.51 -3.67
CA THR A 66 -10.85 5.33 -3.42
C THR A 66 -11.67 6.62 -3.58
N LYS A 67 -11.05 7.80 -3.52
CA LYS A 67 -11.72 9.07 -3.88
C LYS A 67 -11.95 9.20 -5.39
N LEU A 68 -11.06 8.65 -6.22
CA LEU A 68 -11.18 8.67 -7.67
C LEU A 68 -12.28 7.70 -8.16
N LYS A 69 -12.48 6.60 -7.44
CA LYS A 69 -13.50 5.58 -7.73
C LYS A 69 -14.29 5.27 -6.45
N PRO A 70 -15.40 5.98 -6.16
CA PRO A 70 -16.11 5.86 -4.88
C PRO A 70 -16.71 4.47 -4.60
N ASN A 71 -17.03 3.71 -5.66
CA ASN A 71 -17.60 2.36 -5.60
C ASN A 71 -16.53 1.26 -5.54
N LEU A 72 -15.25 1.62 -5.40
CA LEU A 72 -14.15 0.68 -5.46
C LEU A 72 -14.14 -0.20 -4.20
N GLU A 73 -14.35 -1.50 -4.37
CA GLU A 73 -14.15 -2.51 -3.33
C GLU A 73 -12.66 -2.81 -3.18
N VAL A 74 -12.12 -2.62 -1.98
CA VAL A 74 -10.69 -2.81 -1.73
C VAL A 74 -10.43 -4.13 -1.02
N TYR A 75 -9.64 -4.98 -1.66
CA TYR A 75 -9.18 -6.25 -1.12
C TYR A 75 -7.68 -6.14 -0.83
N SER A 76 -7.28 -6.20 0.44
CA SER A 76 -5.88 -6.02 0.82
C SER A 76 -5.29 -7.21 1.57
N TYR A 77 -4.06 -7.57 1.21
CA TYR A 77 -3.20 -8.45 1.99
C TYR A 77 -1.85 -7.76 2.22
N LEU A 78 -1.57 -7.42 3.46
CA LEU A 78 -0.40 -6.64 3.84
C LEU A 78 0.39 -7.40 4.91
N THR A 79 1.71 -7.40 4.78
CA THR A 79 2.60 -8.05 5.73
C THR A 79 3.79 -7.18 6.08
N VAL A 80 4.22 -7.23 7.35
CA VAL A 80 5.44 -6.61 7.86
C VAL A 80 6.20 -7.66 8.65
N GLY A 81 7.45 -7.94 8.28
CA GLY A 81 8.25 -9.00 8.92
C GLY A 81 7.61 -10.39 8.83
N GLY A 82 6.80 -10.63 7.79
CA GLY A 82 6.03 -11.87 7.63
C GLY A 82 4.77 -11.98 8.50
N GLN A 83 4.45 -10.97 9.31
CA GLN A 83 3.19 -10.91 10.07
C GLN A 83 2.13 -10.13 9.30
N LYS A 84 0.89 -10.63 9.28
CA LYS A 84 -0.24 -9.94 8.66
C LYS A 84 -0.52 -8.63 9.41
N VAL A 85 -0.76 -7.56 8.64
CA VAL A 85 -1.16 -6.26 9.16
C VAL A 85 -2.53 -5.93 8.59
N ASP A 86 -3.44 -5.54 9.48
CA ASP A 86 -4.73 -4.98 9.10
C ASP A 86 -4.62 -3.45 9.05
N ILE A 87 -5.19 -2.86 8.00
CA ILE A 87 -5.37 -1.41 7.89
C ILE A 87 -6.84 -1.15 8.11
N ASP A 88 -7.15 -0.35 9.14
CA ASP A 88 -8.49 0.18 9.35
C ASP A 88 -8.83 1.08 8.16
N GLN A 89 -9.58 0.53 7.21
CA GLN A 89 -10.32 1.36 6.27
C GLN A 89 -11.42 2.00 7.09
N GLU A 90 -11.36 3.32 7.26
CA GLU A 90 -12.50 4.08 7.77
C GLU A 90 -13.67 3.81 6.83
N ASN A 91 -14.52 2.86 7.24
CA ASN A 91 -15.79 2.58 6.59
C ASN A 91 -16.53 3.92 6.50
N LYS A 92 -16.74 4.39 5.27
CA LYS A 92 -17.67 5.48 4.97
C LYS A 92 -19.02 5.07 5.58
N SER A 93 -19.40 5.72 6.68
CA SER A 93 -20.78 5.79 7.15
C SER A 93 -21.56 6.79 6.31
#